data_AF-A0A3S3DYU2-F1
#
_entry.id   AF-A0A3S3DYU2-F1
#
_cell.length_a   1.000
_cell.length_b   1.000
_cell.length_c   1.000
_cell.angle_alpha   90.00
_cell.angle_beta   90.00
_cell.angle_gamma   90.00
#
_symmetry.space_group_name_H-M   'P 1'
#
loop_
_entity.id
_entity.type
_entity.pdbx_description
1 polymer ?
#
loop_
_entity_poly.entity_id
_entity_poly.type
_entity_poly.pdbx_seq_one_letter_code
_entity_poly.pdbx_strand_id
1 'polypeptide(L)'
;MVAASTGSLGSAGSSSQEEVTLSAAVVDGNEVTVTIDNDTDESLVCTWHAKGKDAADGDDPAAAFHDIVEPGPREEKATIDVDGDYLINWDCTSSETDERWGTEGDQPTADPYAFAIGDDELGEGSLGGDTGSLVTGGLVVGSLVLGGLAIGGLVLG
;
A
#
# COMPACT_ATOMS: atom_id res chain seq x y z
N MET A 1 -15.00 -20.20 -50.65
CA MET A 1 -15.38 -19.11 -49.73
C MET A 1 -16.21 -19.71 -48.62
N VAL A 2 -15.69 -19.70 -47.39
CA VAL A 2 -16.30 -19.22 -46.14
C VAL A 2 -15.21 -19.46 -45.09
N ALA A 3 -14.45 -18.43 -44.75
CA ALA A 3 -13.54 -18.46 -43.60
C ALA A 3 -14.39 -18.15 -42.36
N ALA A 4 -14.49 -19.11 -41.44
CA ALA A 4 -15.11 -18.89 -40.15
C ALA A 4 -14.13 -18.12 -39.26
N SER A 5 -14.45 -16.86 -39.04
CA SER A 5 -13.82 -15.97 -38.07
C SER A 5 -14.17 -16.45 -36.66
N THR A 6 -13.19 -17.00 -35.93
CA THR A 6 -13.32 -17.23 -34.49
C THR A 6 -12.71 -16.05 -33.74
N GLY A 7 -13.64 -15.23 -33.24
CA GLY A 7 -13.62 -14.43 -32.02
C GLY A 7 -12.29 -14.16 -31.33
N SER A 8 -11.99 -12.87 -31.24
CA SER A 8 -11.14 -12.24 -30.23
C SER A 8 -11.48 -12.78 -28.84
N LEU A 9 -10.51 -13.42 -28.18
CA LEU A 9 -10.50 -13.60 -26.73
C LEU A 9 -9.68 -12.44 -26.15
N GLY A 10 -10.26 -11.24 -26.20
CA GLY A 10 -9.82 -10.14 -25.35
C GLY A 10 -10.32 -10.44 -23.95
N SER A 11 -9.39 -10.63 -23.01
CA SER A 11 -9.67 -10.81 -21.60
C SER A 11 -10.31 -9.54 -21.05
N ALA A 12 -11.64 -9.45 -21.09
CA ALA A 12 -12.38 -8.38 -20.42
C ALA A 12 -12.53 -8.77 -18.95
N GLY A 13 -11.67 -8.20 -18.11
CA GLY A 13 -11.71 -8.40 -16.67
C GLY A 13 -10.41 -7.99 -15.98
N SER A 14 -9.83 -6.83 -16.34
CA SER A 14 -9.00 -6.13 -15.35
C SER A 14 -9.99 -5.53 -14.35
N SER A 15 -9.85 -5.85 -13.07
CA SER A 15 -10.69 -5.24 -12.05
C SER A 15 -10.40 -3.74 -12.09
N SER A 16 -11.35 -2.91 -12.53
CA SER A 16 -11.18 -1.45 -12.55
C SER A 16 -10.71 -0.89 -11.20
N GLN A 17 -10.94 -1.63 -10.11
CA GLN A 17 -10.50 -1.30 -8.76
C GLN A 17 -8.96 -1.34 -8.53
N GLU A 18 -8.17 -1.93 -9.44
CA GLU A 18 -6.70 -2.04 -9.34
C GLU A 18 -5.96 -1.00 -10.22
N GLU A 19 -6.68 -0.12 -10.91
CA GLU A 19 -6.12 0.85 -11.87
C GLU A 19 -5.40 2.03 -11.20
N VAL A 20 -5.66 2.26 -9.90
CA VAL A 20 -5.03 3.34 -9.15
C VAL A 20 -4.43 2.78 -7.87
N THR A 21 -3.15 3.06 -7.64
CA THR A 21 -2.44 2.61 -6.44
C THR A 21 -1.72 3.77 -5.76
N LEU A 22 -1.58 3.67 -4.43
CA LEU A 22 -0.78 4.59 -3.63
C LEU A 22 0.32 3.82 -2.90
N SER A 23 1.52 4.37 -2.92
CA SER A 23 2.64 3.91 -2.09
C SER A 23 3.32 5.11 -1.44
N ALA A 24 4.00 4.90 -0.32
CA ALA A 24 4.75 5.97 0.34
C ALA A 24 6.07 5.49 0.96
N ALA A 25 7.06 6.35 1.00
CA ALA A 25 8.35 6.09 1.61
C ALA A 25 8.78 7.26 2.49
N VAL A 26 9.34 6.96 3.66
CA VAL A 26 9.96 7.96 4.53
C VAL A 26 11.44 8.09 4.15
N VAL A 27 11.85 9.32 3.90
CA VAL A 27 13.17 9.76 3.46
C VAL A 27 13.68 10.77 4.50
N ASP A 28 14.97 10.72 4.80
CA ASP A 28 15.62 11.64 5.77
C ASP A 28 14.96 11.68 7.16
N GLY A 29 14.21 10.63 7.53
CA GLY A 29 13.56 10.47 8.84
C GLY A 29 12.24 11.23 9.02
N ASN A 30 11.96 12.23 8.18
CA ASN A 30 10.77 13.08 8.31
C ASN A 30 10.14 13.55 6.98
N GLU A 31 10.75 13.27 5.83
CA GLU A 31 10.20 13.57 4.51
C GLU A 31 9.44 12.34 4.00
N VAL A 32 8.13 12.43 3.84
CA VAL A 32 7.33 11.39 3.20
C VAL A 32 7.24 11.69 1.72
N THR A 33 7.67 10.75 0.89
CA THR A 33 7.40 10.73 -0.55
C THR A 33 6.20 9.81 -0.79
N VAL A 34 5.11 10.35 -1.32
CA VAL A 34 3.90 9.63 -1.71
C VAL A 34 3.85 9.53 -3.22
N THR A 35 3.64 8.33 -3.74
CA THR A 35 3.47 8.08 -5.18
C THR A 35 2.06 7.57 -5.43
N ILE A 36 1.31 8.29 -6.26
CA ILE A 36 0.04 7.83 -6.83
C ILE A 36 0.33 7.37 -8.25
N ASP A 37 0.05 6.11 -8.55
CA ASP A 37 0.13 5.56 -9.90
C ASP A 37 -1.29 5.51 -10.49
N ASN A 38 -1.53 6.33 -11.50
CA ASN A 38 -2.79 6.36 -12.24
C ASN A 38 -2.63 5.59 -13.56
N ASP A 39 -3.03 4.32 -13.59
CA ASP A 39 -2.98 3.47 -14.79
C ASP A 39 -4.23 3.63 -15.68
N THR A 40 -5.11 4.58 -15.36
CA THR A 40 -6.26 4.93 -16.22
C THR A 40 -5.80 5.80 -17.40
N ASP A 41 -6.62 5.84 -18.46
CA ASP A 41 -6.36 6.70 -19.62
C ASP A 41 -6.78 8.17 -19.40
N GLU A 42 -7.24 8.54 -18.20
CA GLU A 42 -7.81 9.85 -17.88
C GLU A 42 -7.16 10.55 -16.67
N SER A 43 -7.41 11.85 -16.54
CA SER A 43 -6.94 12.64 -15.40
C SER A 43 -7.89 12.49 -14.21
N LEU A 44 -7.35 12.16 -13.04
CA LEU A 44 -8.12 11.99 -11.82
C LEU A 44 -7.96 13.18 -10.89
N VAL A 45 -8.98 13.49 -10.08
CA VAL A 45 -8.83 14.40 -8.94
C VAL A 45 -8.52 13.55 -7.72
N CYS A 46 -7.33 13.71 -7.16
CA CYS A 46 -6.88 12.91 -6.03
C CYS A 46 -6.63 13.78 -4.80
N THR A 47 -7.01 13.25 -3.66
CA THR A 47 -6.69 13.77 -2.35
C THR A 47 -5.98 12.69 -1.56
N TRP A 48 -4.94 13.07 -0.82
CA TRP A 48 -4.43 12.22 0.25
C TRP A 48 -4.14 13.06 1.49
N HIS A 49 -4.24 12.45 2.65
CA HIS A 49 -3.90 13.10 3.91
C HIS A 49 -3.26 12.10 4.86
N ALA A 50 -2.21 12.55 5.54
CA ALA A 50 -1.55 11.82 6.61
C ALA A 50 -2.03 12.35 7.96
N LYS A 51 -2.57 11.45 8.79
CA LYS A 51 -2.99 11.75 10.17
C LYS A 51 -2.30 10.82 11.13
N GLY A 52 -2.07 11.30 12.35
CA GLY A 52 -1.60 10.43 13.43
C GLY A 52 -2.59 9.28 13.62
N LYS A 53 -2.09 8.07 13.86
CA LYS A 53 -2.91 6.85 13.95
C LYS A 53 -4.02 6.94 15.00
N ASP A 54 -3.77 7.69 16.07
CA ASP A 54 -4.71 7.94 17.18
C ASP A 54 -5.37 9.33 17.11
N ALA A 55 -5.24 10.05 15.99
CA ALA A 55 -5.88 11.35 15.80
C ALA A 55 -7.40 11.21 15.81
N ALA A 56 -8.10 12.16 16.42
CA ALA A 56 -9.55 12.16 16.43
C ALA A 56 -10.11 12.65 15.08
N ASP A 57 -11.36 12.30 14.80
CA ASP A 57 -12.10 12.90 13.69
C ASP A 57 -12.13 14.43 13.84
N GLY A 58 -11.62 15.14 12.83
CA GLY A 58 -11.55 16.61 12.81
C GLY A 58 -10.21 17.21 13.23
N ASP A 59 -9.24 16.40 13.68
CA ASP A 59 -7.85 16.85 13.79
C ASP A 59 -7.30 17.23 12.41
N ASP A 60 -6.51 18.31 12.38
CA ASP A 60 -5.80 18.74 11.18
C ASP A 60 -4.78 17.66 10.77
N PRO A 61 -4.70 17.31 9.48
CA PRO A 61 -3.71 16.36 9.00
C PRO A 61 -2.29 16.93 9.13
N ALA A 62 -1.33 16.06 9.41
CA ALA A 62 0.08 16.43 9.46
C ALA A 62 0.61 16.80 8.06
N ALA A 63 0.07 16.17 7.02
CA ALA A 63 0.31 16.52 5.63
C ALA A 63 -0.95 16.22 4.80
N ALA A 64 -1.19 17.02 3.76
CA ALA A 64 -2.31 16.81 2.85
C ALA A 64 -1.96 17.29 1.44
N PHE A 65 -2.62 16.67 0.47
CA PHE A 65 -2.52 16.96 -0.95
C PHE A 65 -3.91 16.91 -1.57
N HIS A 66 -4.13 17.79 -2.54
CA HIS A 66 -5.32 17.78 -3.37
C HIS A 66 -4.95 18.37 -4.73
N ASP A 67 -4.91 17.56 -5.77
CA ASP A 67 -4.59 18.03 -7.12
C ASP A 67 -5.06 17.03 -8.19
N ILE A 68 -4.92 17.44 -9.45
CA ILE A 68 -5.17 16.60 -10.62
C ILE A 68 -3.97 15.68 -10.87
N VAL A 69 -4.19 14.38 -10.94
CA VAL A 69 -3.19 13.37 -11.29
C VAL A 69 -3.43 12.93 -12.74
N GLU A 70 -2.51 13.29 -13.64
CA GLU A 70 -2.53 12.84 -15.03
C GLU A 70 -2.24 11.32 -15.11
N PRO A 71 -2.54 10.64 -16.22
CA PRO A 71 -2.11 9.27 -16.45
C PRO A 71 -0.62 9.05 -16.21
N GLY A 72 -0.29 8.00 -15.46
CA GLY A 72 1.06 7.64 -15.01
C GLY A 72 1.35 7.96 -13.54
N PRO A 73 2.60 7.75 -13.10
CA PRO A 73 3.01 7.98 -11.72
C PRO A 73 3.19 9.48 -11.45
N ARG A 74 2.67 9.92 -10.30
CA ARG A 74 2.91 11.25 -9.72
C ARG A 74 3.49 11.11 -8.32
N GLU A 75 4.63 11.75 -8.11
CA GLU A 75 5.31 11.80 -6.80
C GLU A 75 5.05 13.14 -6.12
N GLU A 76 4.71 13.09 -4.84
CA GLU A 76 4.47 14.25 -3.99
C GLU A 76 5.26 14.11 -2.69
N LYS A 77 5.83 15.22 -2.22
CA LYS A 77 6.68 15.24 -1.02
C LYS A 77 6.05 16.10 0.05
N ALA A 78 6.07 15.61 1.28
CA ALA A 78 5.67 16.37 2.45
C ALA A 78 6.63 16.13 3.62
N THR A 79 6.82 17.14 4.46
CA THR A 79 7.60 17.03 5.69
C THR A 79 6.64 16.96 6.87
N ILE A 80 6.88 16.01 7.79
CA ILE A 80 6.14 15.87 9.04
C ILE A 80 7.13 16.07 10.19
N ASP A 81 6.98 17.15 10.95
CA ASP A 81 7.95 17.56 11.98
C ASP A 81 7.78 16.88 13.35
N VAL A 82 6.78 16.01 13.49
CA VAL A 82 6.43 15.36 14.75
C VAL A 82 6.61 13.85 14.60
N ASP A 83 7.37 13.26 15.52
CA ASP A 83 7.55 11.81 15.58
C ASP A 83 6.22 11.10 15.92
N GLY A 84 6.01 9.93 15.34
CA GLY A 84 4.86 9.10 15.65
C GLY A 84 4.42 8.18 14.51
N ASP A 85 3.36 7.41 14.79
CA ASP A 85 2.69 6.55 13.82
C ASP A 85 1.61 7.32 13.06
N TYR A 86 1.61 7.16 11.75
CA TYR A 86 0.70 7.84 10.83
C TYR A 86 -0.01 6.87 9.91
N LEU A 87 -1.18 7.28 9.45
CA LEU A 87 -1.94 6.63 8.39
C LEU A 87 -2.17 7.62 7.25
N ILE A 88 -1.92 7.18 6.02
CA ILE A 88 -2.34 7.88 4.81
C ILE A 88 -3.70 7.32 4.40
N ASN A 89 -4.68 8.21 4.38
CA ASN A 89 -5.94 8.00 3.72
C ASN A 89 -5.93 8.77 2.40
N TRP A 90 -6.48 8.16 1.36
CA TRP A 90 -6.55 8.76 0.05
C TRP A 90 -7.84 8.39 -0.66
N ASP A 91 -8.22 9.27 -1.59
CA ASP A 91 -9.27 9.07 -2.55
C ASP A 91 -8.85 9.67 -3.90
N CYS A 92 -9.14 8.96 -4.98
CA CYS A 92 -9.07 9.49 -6.33
C CYS A 92 -10.43 9.31 -6.98
N THR A 93 -10.91 10.33 -7.67
CA THR A 93 -12.20 10.32 -8.36
C THR A 93 -12.00 10.70 -9.82
N SER A 94 -12.61 9.93 -10.72
CA SER A 94 -12.71 10.29 -12.14
C SER A 94 -13.54 11.56 -12.30
N SER A 95 -13.11 12.45 -13.21
CA SER A 95 -13.91 13.63 -13.58
C SER A 95 -14.94 13.34 -14.68
N GLU A 96 -14.79 12.20 -15.36
CA GLU A 96 -15.60 11.80 -16.50
C GLU A 96 -16.63 10.70 -16.13
N THR A 97 -16.32 9.89 -15.12
CA THR A 97 -17.13 8.77 -14.61
C THR A 97 -17.40 8.92 -13.11
N ASP A 98 -18.26 8.06 -12.56
CA ASP A 98 -18.52 7.97 -11.11
C ASP A 98 -17.54 7.02 -10.39
N GLU A 99 -16.43 6.65 -11.04
CA GLU A 99 -15.45 5.73 -10.48
C GLU A 99 -14.58 6.39 -9.41
N ARG A 100 -14.27 5.60 -8.39
CA ARG A 100 -13.49 6.02 -7.22
C ARG A 100 -12.54 4.93 -6.80
N TRP A 101 -11.37 5.38 -6.35
CA TRP A 101 -10.31 4.54 -5.82
C TRP A 101 -9.81 5.10 -4.51
N GLY A 102 -9.34 4.23 -3.64
CA GLY A 102 -8.68 4.61 -2.41
C GLY A 102 -9.23 3.93 -1.18
N THR A 103 -9.00 4.57 -0.06
CA THR A 103 -9.24 4.04 1.30
C THR A 103 -10.56 4.51 1.88
N GLU A 104 -11.18 5.49 1.23
CA GLU A 104 -12.39 6.15 1.69
C GLU A 104 -13.59 5.78 0.82
N GLY A 105 -14.80 5.83 1.40
CA GLY A 105 -16.06 5.51 0.72
C GLY A 105 -16.69 4.18 1.17
N ASP A 106 -17.88 3.89 0.64
CA ASP A 106 -18.67 2.70 1.01
C ASP A 106 -18.03 1.39 0.54
N GLN A 107 -17.19 1.44 -0.48
CA GLN A 107 -16.49 0.29 -1.04
C GLN A 107 -15.04 0.70 -1.36
N PRO A 108 -14.15 0.72 -0.35
CA PRO A 108 -12.74 1.08 -0.54
C PRO A 108 -12.05 0.05 -1.45
N THR A 109 -11.13 0.53 -2.27
CA THR A 109 -10.33 -0.31 -3.17
C THR A 109 -8.94 -0.61 -2.62
N ALA A 110 -8.53 0.08 -1.55
CA ALA A 110 -7.25 -0.11 -0.88
C ALA A 110 -7.36 0.06 0.64
N ASP A 111 -6.40 -0.49 1.36
CA ASP A 111 -6.23 -0.23 2.80
C ASP A 111 -5.42 1.07 3.04
N PRO A 112 -5.63 1.77 4.17
CA PRO A 112 -4.79 2.91 4.56
C PRO A 112 -3.31 2.55 4.64
N TYR A 113 -2.43 3.45 4.18
CA TYR A 113 -0.99 3.21 4.20
C TYR A 113 -0.39 3.66 5.54
N ALA A 114 0.14 2.71 6.32
CA ALA A 114 0.75 3.00 7.61
C ALA A 114 2.26 3.30 7.48
N PHE A 115 2.74 4.31 8.19
CA PHE A 115 4.17 4.65 8.28
C PHE A 115 4.49 5.31 9.62
N ALA A 116 5.78 5.45 9.94
CA ALA A 116 6.25 6.11 11.16
C ALA A 116 7.28 7.19 10.83
N ILE A 117 7.27 8.27 11.59
CA ILE A 117 8.23 9.38 11.54
C ILE A 117 9.03 9.38 12.84
N GLY A 118 10.34 9.59 12.73
CA GLY A 118 11.27 9.53 13.86
C GLY A 118 12.22 8.34 13.81
N ASP A 119 13.30 8.43 14.59
CA ASP A 119 14.38 7.44 14.67
C ASP A 119 14.00 6.21 15.52
N ASP A 120 12.86 5.57 15.27
CA ASP A 120 12.60 4.24 15.82
C ASP A 120 13.30 3.20 14.94
N GLU A 121 14.57 2.94 15.28
CA GLU A 121 15.35 1.82 14.77
C GLU A 121 14.74 0.43 15.11
N LEU A 122 13.52 0.34 15.66
CA LEU A 122 12.83 -0.91 16.01
C LEU A 122 11.29 -0.77 15.93
N GLY A 123 10.72 -0.92 14.74
CA GLY A 123 9.28 -1.13 14.58
C GLY A 123 8.99 -1.92 13.31
N GLU A 124 8.55 -3.18 13.48
CA GLU A 124 8.19 -4.09 12.39
C GLU A 124 7.15 -3.43 11.47
N GLY A 125 7.62 -2.87 10.34
CA GLY A 125 6.76 -2.50 9.23
C GLY A 125 6.01 -3.75 8.78
N SER A 126 4.71 -3.78 9.04
CA SER A 126 3.83 -4.87 8.67
C SER A 126 3.83 -5.04 7.16
N LEU A 127 4.61 -5.99 6.67
CA LEU A 127 4.61 -6.48 5.30
C LEU A 127 3.21 -7.06 5.01
N GLY A 128 2.33 -6.26 4.43
CA GLY A 128 1.23 -6.75 3.59
C GLY A 128 1.82 -7.47 2.37
N GLY A 129 1.14 -8.52 1.90
CA GLY A 129 1.55 -9.42 0.81
C GLY A 129 2.07 -8.70 -0.44
N ASP A 130 2.91 -9.31 -1.28
CA ASP A 130 2.67 -10.59 -1.93
C ASP A 130 3.98 -11.25 -2.42
N THR A 131 3.85 -12.52 -2.77
CA THR A 131 4.87 -13.45 -3.27
C THR A 131 5.87 -12.88 -4.28
N GLY A 132 7.15 -12.83 -3.90
CA GLY A 132 8.26 -12.55 -4.80
C GLY A 132 9.61 -12.94 -4.22
N SER A 133 10.13 -14.08 -4.66
CA SER A 133 11.45 -14.63 -4.32
C SER A 133 12.58 -13.59 -4.42
N LEU A 134 13.22 -13.26 -3.29
CA LEU A 134 14.58 -12.73 -3.26
C LEU A 134 15.46 -13.58 -2.33
N VAL A 135 15.91 -14.70 -2.87
CA VAL A 135 17.17 -15.33 -2.44
C VAL A 135 18.31 -14.39 -2.84
N THR A 136 18.90 -13.72 -1.86
CA THR A 136 20.34 -13.35 -1.70
C THR A 136 20.39 -12.23 -0.65
N GLY A 137 21.06 -12.33 0.49
CA GLY A 137 21.99 -13.32 1.02
C GLY A 137 22.30 -12.93 2.47
N GLY A 138 22.60 -13.91 3.30
CA GLY A 138 22.86 -13.67 4.72
C GLY A 138 22.51 -14.87 5.58
N LEU A 139 23.22 -15.97 5.34
CA LEU A 139 23.27 -17.12 6.24
C LEU A 139 23.66 -16.66 7.64
N VAL A 140 22.72 -16.66 8.59
CA VAL A 140 23.05 -16.80 10.01
C VAL A 140 22.28 -17.99 10.56
N VAL A 141 23.06 -19.04 10.79
CA VAL A 141 22.68 -20.29 11.44
C VAL A 141 22.01 -19.99 12.79
N GLY A 142 20.70 -20.20 12.84
CA GLY A 142 19.94 -20.36 14.07
C GLY A 142 18.99 -21.53 13.87
N SER A 143 19.36 -22.70 14.39
CA SER A 143 18.63 -23.95 14.22
C SER A 143 17.18 -23.84 14.69
N LEU A 144 16.25 -23.69 13.74
CA LEU A 144 14.83 -23.86 13.96
C LEU A 144 14.55 -25.37 14.10
N VAL A 145 14.61 -25.87 15.33
CA VAL A 145 14.12 -27.21 15.66
C VAL A 145 12.60 -27.11 15.90
N LEU A 146 11.83 -27.16 14.81
CA LEU A 146 10.42 -27.52 14.85
C LEU A 146 10.31 -29.03 14.68
N GLY A 147 10.09 -29.75 15.79
CA GLY A 147 9.86 -31.19 15.72
C GLY A 147 9.53 -31.82 17.07
N GLY A 148 8.24 -32.02 17.32
CA GLY A 148 7.78 -33.16 18.11
C GLY A 148 7.37 -32.88 19.56
N LEU A 149 6.10 -32.55 19.74
CA LEU A 149 5.35 -32.95 20.93
C LEU A 149 5.38 -34.49 21.03
N ALA A 150 6.09 -35.04 22.01
CA ALA A 150 5.98 -36.44 22.40
C ALA A 150 6.02 -36.55 23.93
N ILE A 151 4.85 -36.82 24.50
CA ILE A 151 4.64 -37.25 25.88
C ILE A 151 5.10 -38.70 25.96
N GLY A 152 6.06 -39.05 26.83
CA GLY A 152 6.35 -40.46 27.10
C GLY A 152 7.65 -40.76 27.85
N GLY A 153 7.52 -41.19 29.11
CA GLY A 153 8.27 -42.36 29.62
C GLY A 153 9.67 -42.16 30.19
N LEU A 154 9.74 -42.09 31.53
CA LEU A 154 10.51 -42.99 32.41
C LEU A 154 11.48 -43.99 31.73
N VAL A 155 12.76 -44.01 32.14
CA VAL A 155 13.53 -45.17 32.68
C VAL A 155 15.03 -44.81 32.86
N LEU A 156 15.63 -45.42 33.88
CA LEU A 156 16.95 -45.29 34.51
C LEU A 156 18.19 -45.42 33.61
N GLY A 157 19.28 -44.81 34.10
CA GLY A 157 20.67 -45.19 33.88
C GLY A 157 21.56 -44.57 34.95
#